data_AF-A0A6L7N5W1-F1
#
_entry.id   AF-A0A6L7N5W1-F1
#
_cell.length_a   1.000
_cell.length_b   1.000
_cell.length_c   1.000
_cell.angle_alpha   90.00
_cell.angle_beta   90.00
_cell.angle_gamma   90.00
#
_symmetry.space_group_name_H-M   'P 1'
#
loop_
_entity.id
_entity.type
_entity.pdbx_description
1 polymer ?
#
loop_
_entity_poly.entity_id
_entity_poly.type
_entity_poly.pdbx_seq_one_letter_code
_entity_poly.pdbx_strand_id
1 'polypeptide(L)'
;MLSKLDKYFEDVLCTISLSVVACSVMIQVILRFVFSSASAWAEETAVFGMIFAIYLGASLGVRERTHIRITLLIRVLLRPMQIACIVIADALWFGFVWFMVHQSILFTQLLFEVTYITPGLGIEQRWVQILIPAGFALMAFRMVQVYWRWGRSGWKDLPL
;
A
#
# COMPACT_ATOMS: atom_id res chain seq x y z
N MET A 1 9.88 -22.51 4.19
CA MET A 1 10.73 -21.44 4.76
C MET A 1 10.55 -20.12 4.02
N LEU A 2 10.68 -20.09 2.68
CA LEU A 2 10.50 -18.86 1.86
C LEU A 2 9.16 -18.12 2.08
N SER A 3 8.04 -18.84 2.24
CA SER A 3 6.73 -18.20 2.45
C SER A 3 6.56 -17.52 3.82
N LYS A 4 7.30 -17.95 4.85
CA LYS A 4 7.27 -17.31 6.17
C LYS A 4 8.11 -16.05 6.15
N LEU A 5 9.28 -16.08 5.50
CA LEU A 5 10.18 -14.94 5.39
C LEU A 5 9.50 -13.77 4.65
N ASP A 6 8.87 -14.07 3.52
CA ASP A 6 8.11 -13.10 2.72
C ASP A 6 6.90 -12.50 3.50
N LYS A 7 6.32 -13.29 4.41
CA LYS A 7 5.19 -12.84 5.25
C LYS A 7 5.63 -11.85 6.33
N TYR A 8 6.67 -12.19 7.09
CA TYR A 8 7.13 -11.35 8.19
C TYR A 8 7.91 -10.11 7.74
N PHE A 9 8.52 -10.15 6.54
CA PHE A 9 9.32 -9.03 6.04
C PHE A 9 8.47 -7.77 5.83
N GLU A 10 7.29 -7.89 5.19
CA GLU A 10 6.36 -6.75 5.03
C GLU A 10 5.82 -6.24 6.36
N ASP A 11 5.45 -7.15 7.28
CA ASP A 11 4.93 -6.78 8.59
C ASP A 11 5.97 -5.97 9.38
N VAL A 12 7.24 -6.39 9.32
CA VAL A 12 8.37 -5.68 9.93
C VAL A 12 8.61 -4.33 9.25
N LEU A 13 8.63 -4.27 7.91
CA LEU A 13 8.80 -3.00 7.18
C LEU A 13 7.69 -1.99 7.51
N CYS A 14 6.44 -2.45 7.55
CA CYS A 14 5.29 -1.60 7.90
C CYS A 14 5.42 -1.07 9.33
N THR A 15 5.81 -1.95 10.28
CA THR A 15 6.02 -1.58 11.68
C THR A 15 7.14 -0.55 11.84
N ILE A 16 8.26 -0.73 11.13
CA ILE A 16 9.37 0.23 11.13
C ILE A 16 8.90 1.57 10.58
N SER A 17 8.20 1.57 9.44
CA SER A 17 7.69 2.80 8.81
C SER A 17 6.75 3.57 9.74
N LEU A 18 5.79 2.88 10.37
CA LEU A 18 4.87 3.47 11.34
C LEU A 18 5.59 4.00 12.58
N SER A 19 6.61 3.29 13.05
CA SER A 19 7.42 3.72 14.19
C SER A 19 8.19 5.00 13.86
N VAL A 20 8.77 5.10 12.66
CA VAL A 20 9.44 6.33 12.18
C VAL A 20 8.47 7.50 12.15
N VAL A 21 7.27 7.32 11.60
CA VAL A 21 6.23 8.38 11.58
C VAL A 21 5.87 8.82 12.99
N ALA A 22 5.62 7.87 13.91
CA ALA A 22 5.27 8.18 15.29
C ALA A 22 6.39 8.96 15.99
N CYS A 23 7.65 8.54 15.84
CA CYS A 23 8.80 9.23 16.39
C CYS A 23 8.97 10.64 15.80
N SER A 24 8.85 10.80 14.47
CA SER A 24 8.94 12.11 13.80
C SER A 24 7.87 13.08 14.30
N VAL A 25 6.62 12.62 14.43
CA VAL A 25 5.52 13.45 14.97
C VAL A 25 5.78 13.81 16.44
N MET A 26 6.26 12.89 17.26
CA MET A 26 6.60 13.18 18.66
C MET A 26 7.72 14.23 18.77
N ILE A 27 8.76 14.11 17.95
CA ILE A 27 9.84 15.11 17.88
C ILE A 27 9.28 16.47 17.45
N GLN A 28 8.38 16.51 16.47
CA GLN A 28 7.77 17.75 16.00
C GLN A 28 6.93 18.43 17.09
N VAL A 29 6.16 17.65 17.86
CA VAL A 29 5.40 18.14 19.02
C VAL A 29 6.35 18.74 20.07
N ILE A 30 7.40 18.03 20.43
CA ILE A 30 8.39 18.51 21.43
C ILE A 30 9.05 19.80 20.95
N LEU A 31 9.52 19.86 19.70
CA LEU A 31 10.17 21.05 19.13
C LEU A 31 9.23 22.25 19.10
N ARG A 32 7.97 22.03 18.74
CA ARG A 32 6.98 23.11 18.65
C ARG A 32 6.60 23.66 20.02
N PHE A 33 6.39 22.81 21.02
CA PHE A 33 5.92 23.25 22.34
C PHE A 33 7.04 23.65 23.30
N VAL A 34 8.25 23.07 23.19
CA VAL A 34 9.39 23.37 24.07
C VAL A 34 10.30 24.44 23.49
N PHE A 35 10.60 24.35 22.19
CA PHE A 35 11.57 25.23 21.53
C PHE A 35 10.93 26.34 20.69
N SER A 36 9.59 26.39 20.63
CA SER A 36 8.81 27.32 19.80
C SER A 36 9.28 27.40 18.34
N SER A 37 9.94 26.34 17.85
CA SER A 37 10.49 26.26 16.50
C SER A 37 9.84 25.11 15.75
N ALA A 38 9.42 25.37 14.52
CA ALA A 38 8.88 24.35 13.62
C ALA A 38 10.02 23.76 12.81
N SER A 39 10.28 22.48 13.00
CA SER A 39 11.28 21.76 12.21
C SER A 39 10.65 21.27 10.90
N ALA A 40 10.97 21.94 9.79
CA ALA A 40 10.51 21.58 8.45
C ALA A 40 10.97 20.17 8.03
N TRP A 41 12.15 19.72 8.49
CA TRP A 41 12.65 18.38 8.18
C TRP A 41 11.83 17.28 8.87
N ALA A 42 11.34 17.51 10.09
CA ALA A 42 10.57 16.51 10.82
C ALA A 42 9.19 16.28 10.19
N GLU A 43 8.58 17.35 9.68
CA GLU A 43 7.30 17.30 8.97
C GLU A 43 7.39 16.50 7.67
N GLU A 44 8.35 16.83 6.80
CA GLU A 44 8.54 16.13 5.53
C GLU A 44 8.90 14.65 5.75
N THR A 45 9.73 14.33 6.75
CA THR A 45 10.08 12.95 7.09
C THR A 45 8.85 12.15 7.52
N ALA A 46 7.96 12.75 8.32
CA ALA A 46 6.72 12.10 8.75
C ALA A 46 5.79 11.85 7.56
N VAL A 47 5.67 12.81 6.63
CA VAL A 47 4.85 12.65 5.42
C VAL A 47 5.41 11.53 4.52
N PHE A 48 6.71 11.49 4.27
CA PHE A 48 7.31 10.44 3.43
C PHE A 48 7.24 9.06 4.08
N GLY A 49 7.46 8.97 5.39
CA GLY A 49 7.25 7.74 6.15
C GLY A 49 5.80 7.28 6.13
N MET A 50 4.85 8.21 6.16
CA MET A 50 3.41 7.90 6.07
C MET A 50 3.04 7.37 4.70
N ILE A 51 3.55 7.98 3.62
CA ILE A 51 3.35 7.48 2.25
C ILE A 51 3.84 6.03 2.16
N PHE A 52 5.05 5.75 2.64
CA PHE A 52 5.61 4.40 2.62
C PHE A 52 4.77 3.40 3.45
N ALA A 53 4.34 3.81 4.64
CA ALA A 53 3.49 2.99 5.51
C ALA A 53 2.12 2.70 4.88
N ILE A 54 1.51 3.67 4.19
CA ILE A 54 0.21 3.50 3.52
C ILE A 54 0.32 2.47 2.41
N TYR A 55 1.34 2.57 1.53
CA TYR A 55 1.48 1.63 0.42
C TYR A 55 1.83 0.21 0.89
N LEU A 56 2.70 0.08 1.89
CA LEU A 56 2.99 -1.23 2.50
C LEU A 56 1.76 -1.80 3.22
N GLY A 57 1.04 -0.99 3.98
CA GLY A 57 -0.18 -1.38 4.68
C GLY A 57 -1.30 -1.79 3.72
N ALA A 58 -1.43 -1.09 2.59
CA ALA A 58 -2.40 -1.45 1.55
C ALA A 58 -2.03 -2.77 0.85
N SER A 59 -0.75 -3.04 0.59
CA SER A 59 -0.30 -4.38 0.16
C SER A 59 -0.68 -5.48 1.16
N LEU A 60 -0.47 -5.20 2.45
CA LEU A 60 -0.87 -6.09 3.53
C LEU A 60 -2.38 -6.35 3.53
N GLY A 61 -3.19 -5.30 3.34
CA GLY A 61 -4.65 -5.39 3.26
C GLY A 61 -5.12 -6.25 2.08
N VAL A 62 -4.47 -6.14 0.91
CA VAL A 62 -4.73 -7.00 -0.25
C VAL A 62 -4.44 -8.46 0.09
N ARG A 63 -3.35 -8.74 0.82
CA ARG A 63 -2.99 -10.09 1.29
C ARG A 63 -4.02 -10.67 2.25
N GLU A 64 -4.55 -9.85 3.16
CA GLU A 64 -5.57 -10.29 4.15
C GLU A 64 -6.99 -10.25 3.60
N ARG A 65 -7.20 -9.75 2.37
CA ARG A 65 -8.51 -9.56 1.74
C ARG A 65 -9.48 -8.77 2.61
N THR A 66 -8.99 -7.72 3.26
CA THR A 66 -9.81 -6.82 4.08
C THR A 66 -10.66 -5.84 3.25
N HIS A 67 -10.65 -5.96 1.91
CA HIS A 67 -11.59 -5.24 1.07
C HIS A 67 -13.02 -5.48 1.54
N ILE A 68 -13.75 -4.40 1.81
CA ILE A 68 -15.10 -4.45 2.35
C ILE A 68 -16.00 -5.16 1.34
N ARG A 69 -16.36 -6.42 1.64
CA ARG A 69 -17.29 -7.23 0.87
C ARG A 69 -18.64 -7.17 1.58
N ILE A 70 -19.68 -6.69 0.88
CA ILE A 70 -21.06 -6.76 1.37
C ILE A 70 -21.53 -8.21 1.27
N THR A 71 -21.11 -9.03 2.24
CA THR A 71 -21.39 -10.47 2.27
C THR A 71 -22.87 -10.77 2.45
N LEU A 72 -23.65 -9.84 3.00
CA LEU A 72 -25.10 -9.97 3.18
C LEU A 72 -25.84 -10.10 1.84
N LEU A 73 -25.48 -9.31 0.83
CA LEU A 73 -26.13 -9.37 -0.48
C LEU A 73 -25.71 -10.63 -1.25
N ILE A 74 -24.46 -11.06 -1.07
CA ILE A 74 -23.91 -12.27 -1.69
C ILE A 74 -24.59 -13.52 -1.13
N ARG A 75 -24.84 -13.60 0.18
CA ARG A 75 -25.45 -14.77 0.83
C ARG A 75 -26.88 -15.10 0.38
N VAL A 76 -27.60 -14.15 -0.23
CA VAL A 76 -28.95 -14.36 -0.76
C VAL A 76 -28.93 -15.04 -2.14
N LEU A 77 -27.80 -15.02 -2.85
CA LEU A 77 -27.65 -15.56 -4.21
C LEU A 77 -27.33 -17.07 -4.22
N LEU A 78 -27.65 -17.74 -5.33
CA LEU A 78 -27.25 -19.13 -5.59
C LEU A 78 -25.71 -19.26 -5.66
N ARG A 79 -25.14 -20.35 -5.12
CA ARG A 79 -23.69 -20.62 -5.08
C ARG A 79 -22.88 -20.25 -6.35
N PRO A 80 -23.31 -20.59 -7.59
CA PRO A 80 -22.54 -20.21 -8.78
C PRO A 80 -22.51 -18.69 -9.02
N MET A 81 -23.59 -17.96 -8.70
CA MET A 81 -23.64 -16.50 -8.84
C MET A 81 -22.77 -15.81 -7.79
N GLN A 82 -22.69 -16.36 -6.58
CA GLN A 82 -21.80 -15.85 -5.52
C GLN A 82 -20.33 -15.88 -5.97
N ILE A 83 -19.90 -17.00 -6.52
CA ILE A 83 -18.52 -17.17 -7.03
C ILE A 83 -18.27 -16.20 -8.19
N ALA A 84 -19.22 -16.09 -9.14
CA ALA A 84 -19.10 -15.16 -10.25
C ALA A 84 -18.95 -13.70 -9.79
N CYS A 85 -19.77 -13.24 -8.83
CA CYS A 85 -19.67 -11.89 -8.28
C CYS A 85 -18.31 -11.63 -7.62
N ILE A 86 -17.79 -12.59 -6.85
CA ILE A 86 -16.48 -12.45 -6.18
C ILE A 86 -15.36 -12.38 -7.23
N VAL A 87 -15.39 -13.26 -8.24
CA VAL A 87 -14.37 -13.28 -9.29
C VAL A 87 -14.41 -12.01 -10.15
N ILE A 88 -15.60 -11.50 -10.48
CA ILE A 88 -15.75 -10.24 -11.23
C ILE A 88 -15.24 -9.06 -10.40
N ALA A 89 -15.60 -8.98 -9.11
CA ALA A 89 -15.14 -7.91 -8.23
C ALA A 89 -13.61 -7.91 -8.09
N ASP A 90 -13.01 -9.08 -7.87
CA ASP A 90 -11.56 -9.22 -7.79
C ASP A 90 -10.92 -8.93 -9.17
N ALA A 91 -11.52 -9.31 -10.30
CA ALA A 91 -11.00 -8.95 -11.63
C ALA A 91 -11.03 -7.43 -11.90
N LEU A 92 -12.11 -6.75 -11.53
CA LEU A 92 -12.23 -5.29 -11.61
C LEU A 92 -11.18 -4.60 -10.73
N TRP A 93 -10.99 -5.10 -9.51
CA TRP A 93 -9.96 -4.61 -8.60
C TRP A 93 -8.55 -4.77 -9.18
N PHE A 94 -8.24 -5.94 -9.74
CA PHE A 94 -6.95 -6.18 -10.40
C PHE A 94 -6.73 -5.22 -11.58
N GLY A 95 -7.75 -5.02 -12.41
CA GLY A 95 -7.71 -4.07 -13.52
C GLY A 95 -7.45 -2.63 -13.04
N PHE A 96 -8.10 -2.22 -11.95
CA PHE A 96 -7.87 -0.91 -11.33
C PHE A 96 -6.43 -0.75 -10.81
N VAL A 97 -5.90 -1.74 -10.10
CA VAL A 97 -4.52 -1.72 -9.60
C VAL A 97 -3.53 -1.64 -10.76
N TRP A 98 -3.74 -2.43 -11.83
CA TRP A 98 -2.90 -2.40 -13.02
C TRP A 98 -2.92 -1.03 -13.71
N PHE A 99 -4.10 -0.44 -13.88
CA PHE A 99 -4.24 0.92 -14.41
C PHE A 99 -3.50 1.94 -13.54
N MET A 100 -3.60 1.83 -12.21
CA MET A 100 -2.88 2.71 -11.29
C MET A 100 -1.37 2.57 -11.37
N VAL A 101 -0.82 1.37 -11.58
CA VAL A 101 0.61 1.18 -11.85
C VAL A 101 1.03 2.00 -13.08
N HIS A 102 0.29 1.87 -14.19
CA HIS A 102 0.61 2.58 -15.42
C HIS A 102 0.55 4.10 -15.25
N GLN A 103 -0.51 4.62 -14.62
CA GLN A 103 -0.65 6.06 -14.37
C GLN A 103 0.43 6.59 -13.42
N SER A 104 0.79 5.82 -12.39
CA SER A 104 1.85 6.20 -11.46
C SER A 104 3.22 6.28 -12.13
N ILE A 105 3.50 5.39 -13.10
CA ILE A 105 4.73 5.44 -13.89
C ILE A 105 4.76 6.69 -14.76
N LEU A 106 3.68 6.98 -15.50
CA LEU A 106 3.58 8.19 -16.33
C LEU A 106 3.77 9.46 -15.51
N PHE A 107 3.13 9.54 -14.35
CA PHE A 107 3.26 10.69 -13.44
C PHE A 107 4.68 10.82 -12.88
N THR A 108 5.35 9.69 -12.59
CA THR A 108 6.75 9.68 -12.15
C THR A 108 7.68 10.15 -13.26
N GLN A 109 7.46 9.74 -14.51
CA GLN A 109 8.23 10.20 -15.67
C GLN A 109 8.13 11.72 -15.89
N LEU A 110 6.93 12.28 -15.73
CA LEU A 110 6.74 13.74 -15.79
C LEU A 110 7.59 14.47 -14.73
N LEU A 111 7.70 13.88 -13.53
CA LEU A 111 8.56 14.43 -12.48
C LEU A 111 10.06 14.33 -12.81
N PHE A 112 10.49 13.38 -13.65
CA PHE A 112 11.87 13.31 -14.13
C PHE A 112 12.22 14.42 -15.13
N GLU A 113 11.22 15.08 -15.71
CA GLU A 113 11.42 16.25 -16.58
C GLU A 113 11.51 17.55 -15.77
N VAL A 114 10.80 17.64 -14.63
CA VAL A 114 10.76 18.85 -13.79
C VAL A 114 11.41 18.58 -12.43
N THR A 115 12.55 19.22 -12.15
CA THR A 115 13.23 19.02 -10.85
C THR A 115 12.50 19.82 -9.77
N TYR A 116 11.93 19.11 -8.79
CA TYR A 116 11.31 19.72 -7.61
C TYR A 116 12.05 19.24 -6.36
N ILE A 117 12.63 20.18 -5.63
CA ILE A 117 13.44 19.95 -4.42
C ILE A 117 12.61 20.40 -3.22
N THR A 118 12.50 19.55 -2.20
CA THR A 118 11.71 19.89 -1.01
C THR A 118 12.47 20.88 -0.12
N PRO A 119 11.80 21.90 0.44
CA PRO A 119 12.46 22.95 1.21
C PRO A 119 13.00 22.48 2.57
N GLY A 120 12.45 21.40 3.14
CA GLY A 120 12.84 20.87 4.45
C GLY A 120 14.07 19.95 4.40
N LEU A 121 14.02 18.87 3.62
CA LEU A 121 15.12 17.89 3.51
C LEU A 121 16.08 18.16 2.35
N GLY A 122 15.71 19.01 1.39
CA GLY A 122 16.52 19.22 0.19
C GLY A 122 16.58 17.98 -0.72
N ILE A 123 15.63 17.05 -0.58
CA ILE A 123 15.57 15.83 -1.38
C ILE A 123 14.75 16.12 -2.64
N GLU A 124 15.19 15.57 -3.78
CA GLU A 124 14.38 15.58 -4.99
C GLU A 124 13.13 14.71 -4.80
N GLN A 125 11.96 15.31 -5.00
CA GLN A 125 10.67 14.63 -4.82
C GLN A 125 10.52 13.37 -5.69
N ARG A 126 11.31 13.29 -6.78
CA ARG A 126 11.41 12.14 -7.68
C ARG A 126 11.64 10.82 -6.93
N TRP A 127 12.55 10.81 -5.95
CA TRP A 127 12.89 9.59 -5.20
C TRP A 127 11.73 9.10 -4.34
N VAL A 128 11.01 10.03 -3.71
CA VAL A 128 9.81 9.71 -2.93
C VAL A 128 8.71 9.21 -3.85
N GLN A 129 8.58 9.81 -5.04
CA GLN A 129 7.49 9.49 -5.95
C GLN A 129 7.62 8.10 -6.59
N ILE A 130 8.82 7.53 -6.71
CA ILE A 130 9.05 6.14 -7.15
C ILE A 130 8.41 5.12 -6.19
N LEU A 131 8.22 5.48 -4.91
CA LEU A 131 7.57 4.59 -3.94
C LEU A 131 6.11 4.31 -4.32
N ILE A 132 5.45 5.23 -5.03
CA ILE A 132 4.06 5.10 -5.46
C ILE A 132 3.88 3.97 -6.51
N PRO A 133 4.54 3.99 -7.68
CA PRO A 133 4.44 2.89 -8.64
C PRO A 133 4.98 1.58 -8.05
N ALA A 134 6.02 1.63 -7.20
CA ALA A 134 6.50 0.44 -6.49
C ALA A 134 5.43 -0.15 -5.56
N GLY A 135 4.71 0.68 -4.81
CA GLY A 135 3.62 0.26 -3.92
C GLY A 135 2.47 -0.42 -4.68
N PHE A 136 2.00 0.19 -5.77
CA PHE A 136 0.97 -0.42 -6.61
C PHE A 136 1.44 -1.71 -7.30
N ALA A 137 2.69 -1.76 -7.76
CA ALA A 137 3.25 -2.98 -8.33
C ALA A 137 3.32 -4.11 -7.31
N LEU A 138 3.64 -3.78 -6.05
CA LEU A 138 3.67 -4.74 -4.95
C LEU A 138 2.26 -5.26 -4.62
N MET A 139 1.23 -4.39 -4.64
CA MET A 139 -0.18 -4.82 -4.53
C MET A 139 -0.60 -5.77 -5.66
N ALA A 140 -0.24 -5.45 -6.90
CA ALA A 140 -0.53 -6.31 -8.06
C ALA A 140 0.13 -7.68 -7.91
N PHE A 141 1.40 -7.70 -7.48
CA PHE A 141 2.14 -8.93 -7.21
C PHE A 141 1.47 -9.78 -6.11
N ARG A 142 1.06 -9.15 -4.99
CA ARG A 142 0.35 -9.86 -3.91
C ARG A 142 -0.97 -10.44 -4.39
N MET A 143 -1.71 -9.71 -5.22
CA MET A 143 -2.96 -10.21 -5.77
C MET A 143 -2.76 -11.48 -6.61
N VAL A 144 -1.74 -11.51 -7.47
CA VAL A 144 -1.37 -12.70 -8.25
C VAL A 144 -0.96 -13.86 -7.35
N GLN A 145 -0.14 -13.61 -6.33
CA GLN A 145 0.30 -14.63 -5.37
C GLN A 145 -0.87 -15.25 -4.60
N VAL A 146 -1.85 -14.43 -4.25
CA VAL A 146 -3.06 -14.81 -3.54
C VAL A 146 -3.96 -15.68 -4.42
N TYR A 147 -4.13 -15.34 -5.69
CA TYR A 147 -4.83 -16.17 -6.68
C TYR A 147 -4.12 -17.50 -6.98
N TRP A 148 -2.79 -17.48 -7.09
CA TRP A 148 -2.01 -18.71 -7.24
C TRP A 148 -2.26 -19.66 -6.07
N ARG A 149 -2.22 -19.15 -4.84
CA ARG A 149 -2.46 -19.96 -3.64
C ARG A 149 -3.83 -20.63 -3.66
N TRP A 150 -4.87 -19.92 -4.11
CA TRP A 150 -6.20 -20.48 -4.30
C TRP A 150 -6.28 -21.56 -5.37
N GLY A 151 -5.60 -21.37 -6.50
CA GLY A 151 -5.47 -22.41 -7.53
C GLY A 151 -4.84 -23.69 -6.99
N ARG A 152 -3.92 -23.57 -6.03
CA ARG A 152 -3.23 -24.71 -5.39
C ARG A 152 -4.02 -25.34 -4.23
N SER A 153 -4.89 -24.60 -3.54
CA SER A 153 -5.73 -25.13 -2.45
C SER A 153 -7.07 -25.70 -2.90
N GLY A 154 -7.36 -25.66 -4.21
CA GLY A 154 -8.59 -26.22 -4.78
C GLY A 154 -9.83 -25.43 -4.37
N TRP A 155 -9.72 -24.10 -4.29
CA TRP A 155 -10.83 -23.19 -3.98
C TRP A 155 -11.51 -23.40 -2.61
N LYS A 156 -10.89 -24.17 -1.70
CA LYS A 156 -11.42 -24.42 -0.34
C LYS A 156 -11.44 -23.18 0.56
N ASP A 157 -10.62 -22.18 0.26
CA ASP A 157 -10.49 -20.92 1.03
C ASP A 157 -11.30 -19.76 0.42
N LEU A 158 -12.34 -20.06 -0.37
CA LEU A 158 -13.26 -19.04 -0.87
C LEU A 158 -14.07 -18.47 0.32
N PRO A 159 -14.05 -17.15 0.53
CA PRO A 159 -14.91 -16.50 1.52
C PRO A 159 -16.35 -16.45 0.96
N LEU A 160 -17.05 -17.58 1.01
CA LEU A 160 -18.49 -17.71 0.76
C LEU A 160 -19.28 -17.47 2.06
#